data_AF-A0A432QYG2-F1
#
_entry.id   AF-A0A432QYG2-F1
#
_cell.length_a   1.000
_cell.length_b   1.000
_cell.length_c   1.000
_cell.angle_alpha   90.00
_cell.angle_beta   90.00
_cell.angle_gamma   90.00
#
_symmetry.space_group_name_H-M   'P 1'
#
loop_
_entity.id
_entity.type
_entity.pdbx_description
1 polymer ?
#
loop_
_entity_poly.entity_id
_entity_poly.type
_entity_poly.pdbx_seq_one_letter_code
_entity_poly.pdbx_strand_id
1 'polypeptide(L)'
;MRVKSAVTSVFFEAEELRQELVVDSLLFFTEKLKQLSFKPDAVYPGDPFALPFAMFLSNRLSVPIKTEKFLSGGETVLVIFSYTFEGVTENYLKEKLLLFRKRYPNSPSLLVAGEKTVELVDFQLLKVKALQRINSYRFLSEGRKNFFYPLEGEFTHYTSSFWEIAKQEIKAFERAKRIRDNAKKYLLEEKQELKIVDSDPEIALWERFKKGFLVYPGKPTKEVEKELPLRSEKLIQVDDKKVASAVASLLEYISQSLEYYFPVRLAYSSLEIAEQDGVLMIPRVSEVMGGADLRLEVVLRSRNLETSFKKLVSVIKDTVRALFTEIFEREVFRPSVDSVIDKELSKATLYLNWFLDREMVEILYRKINRKWLLSRLLYRKRLKSELKELLKSLSEFEFTPENYLRLFSSLESLWKRAPALLKFYGKEIKDILDKKELWGLIGAYGIKVWASRSKLREELLSFLLSLKGYENVHHFLAKEDRYFVPVLTKRVYRSNWERVIRNKQEVVLKAEPLNPESPVTYILQSSEGHFLGTLPEIVSHYICAKESSGKKVECRELYFDPDVFSENSYWVEVRCL
;
A
#
# COMPACT_ATOMS: atom_id res chain seq x y z
N MET A 1 -41.14 13.55 3.21
CA MET A 1 -40.70 12.29 2.57
C MET A 1 -39.18 12.20 2.76
N ARG A 2 -38.64 11.16 3.43
CA ARG A 2 -37.19 11.02 3.58
C ARG A 2 -36.60 10.49 2.27
N VAL A 3 -35.89 11.33 1.53
CA VAL A 3 -35.16 10.92 0.33
C VAL A 3 -34.06 9.94 0.76
N LYS A 4 -33.97 8.77 0.10
CA LYS A 4 -32.91 7.79 0.39
C LYS A 4 -31.55 8.46 0.14
N SER A 5 -30.55 8.09 0.94
CA SER A 5 -29.16 8.45 0.69
C SER A 5 -28.75 8.07 -0.74
N ALA A 6 -27.80 8.81 -1.32
CA ALA A 6 -27.35 8.62 -2.70
C ALA A 6 -26.54 7.32 -2.88
N VAL A 7 -27.20 6.16 -2.79
CA VAL A 7 -26.59 4.84 -2.97
C VAL A 7 -26.07 4.70 -4.40
N THR A 8 -24.86 4.16 -4.57
CA THR A 8 -24.34 3.72 -5.87
C THR A 8 -25.23 2.62 -6.44
N SER A 9 -25.64 2.78 -7.69
CA SER A 9 -26.50 1.81 -8.37
C SER A 9 -25.68 0.59 -8.77
N VAL A 10 -25.86 -0.53 -8.05
CA VAL A 10 -25.19 -1.80 -8.34
C VAL A 10 -26.12 -2.65 -9.18
N PHE A 11 -25.82 -2.79 -10.48
CA PHE A 11 -26.73 -3.51 -11.37
C PHE A 11 -26.71 -5.02 -11.15
N PHE A 12 -25.53 -5.62 -10.93
CA PHE A 12 -25.38 -7.07 -10.88
C PHE A 12 -24.49 -7.56 -9.74
N GLU A 13 -24.83 -8.73 -9.19
CA GLU A 13 -23.96 -9.53 -8.33
C GLU A 13 -23.53 -10.83 -9.02
N ALA A 14 -22.26 -11.19 -8.85
CA ALA A 14 -21.67 -12.45 -9.30
C ALA A 14 -20.69 -12.99 -8.24
N GLU A 15 -20.35 -14.28 -8.31
CA GLU A 15 -19.37 -14.84 -7.36
C GLU A 15 -17.93 -14.48 -7.76
N GLU A 16 -17.61 -14.62 -9.05
CA GLU A 16 -16.30 -14.35 -9.63
C GLU A 16 -16.40 -13.33 -10.76
N LEU A 17 -15.34 -12.54 -10.95
CA LEU A 17 -15.20 -11.71 -12.14
C LEU A 17 -14.80 -12.57 -13.35
N ARG A 18 -15.59 -12.55 -14.42
CA ARG A 18 -15.30 -13.26 -15.70
C ARG A 18 -15.48 -12.33 -16.91
N GLN A 19 -14.76 -12.59 -18.00
CA GLN A 19 -14.74 -11.70 -19.18
C GLN A 19 -16.13 -11.54 -19.81
N GLU A 20 -16.85 -12.64 -19.96
CA GLU A 20 -18.20 -12.71 -20.50
C GLU A 20 -19.23 -11.88 -19.71
N LEU A 21 -19.12 -11.86 -18.38
CA LEU A 21 -20.02 -11.17 -17.47
C LEU A 21 -19.81 -9.65 -17.55
N VAL A 22 -18.55 -9.22 -17.75
CA VAL A 22 -18.22 -7.83 -18.05
C VAL A 22 -18.88 -7.39 -19.36
N VAL A 23 -18.80 -8.18 -20.43
CA VAL A 23 -19.46 -7.82 -21.71
C VAL A 23 -20.99 -7.78 -21.59
N ASP A 24 -21.60 -8.75 -20.91
CA ASP A 24 -23.06 -8.74 -20.66
C ASP A 24 -23.49 -7.48 -19.90
N SER A 25 -22.76 -7.13 -18.84
CA SER A 25 -23.09 -5.95 -18.02
C SER A 25 -22.94 -4.62 -18.77
N LEU A 26 -21.93 -4.50 -19.64
CA LEU A 26 -21.75 -3.36 -20.54
C LEU A 26 -22.84 -3.28 -21.63
N LEU A 27 -23.30 -4.42 -22.16
CA LEU A 27 -24.41 -4.46 -23.11
C LEU A 27 -25.72 -4.02 -22.45
N PHE A 28 -26.04 -4.55 -21.27
CA PHE A 28 -27.21 -4.12 -20.49
C PHE A 28 -27.21 -2.61 -20.23
N PHE A 29 -26.09 -2.05 -19.77
CA PHE A 29 -25.94 -0.61 -19.54
C PHE A 29 -26.13 0.20 -20.83
N THR A 30 -25.58 -0.27 -21.96
CA THR A 30 -25.76 0.35 -23.28
C THR A 30 -27.24 0.35 -23.70
N GLU A 31 -27.93 -0.78 -23.52
CA GLU A 31 -29.34 -0.93 -23.88
C GLU A 31 -30.23 0.00 -23.05
N LYS A 32 -29.97 0.13 -21.74
CA LYS A 32 -30.68 1.07 -20.87
C LYS A 32 -30.43 2.53 -21.22
N LEU A 33 -29.20 2.93 -21.53
CA LEU A 33 -28.93 4.28 -22.04
C LEU A 33 -29.70 4.59 -23.33
N LYS A 34 -29.75 3.63 -24.26
CA LYS A 34 -30.51 3.77 -25.52
C LYS A 34 -32.03 3.84 -25.31
N GLN A 35 -32.59 3.00 -24.44
CA GLN A 35 -34.00 3.02 -24.08
C GLN A 35 -34.41 4.38 -23.50
N LEU A 36 -33.57 4.96 -22.64
CA LEU A 36 -33.79 6.28 -22.03
C LEU A 36 -33.39 7.46 -22.94
N SER A 37 -32.92 7.21 -24.17
CA SER A 37 -32.41 8.22 -25.10
C SER A 37 -31.25 9.07 -24.53
N PHE A 38 -30.50 8.56 -23.55
CA PHE A 38 -29.30 9.22 -23.05
C PHE A 38 -28.10 8.95 -23.95
N LYS A 39 -27.51 10.03 -24.46
CA LYS A 39 -26.25 10.00 -25.21
C LYS A 39 -25.26 10.98 -24.58
N PRO A 40 -24.17 10.51 -23.94
CA PRO A 40 -23.10 11.40 -23.50
C PRO A 40 -22.36 11.97 -24.72
N ASP A 41 -21.79 13.17 -24.58
CA ASP A 41 -21.04 13.84 -25.66
C ASP A 41 -19.68 13.16 -25.92
N ALA A 42 -19.13 12.54 -24.87
CA ALA A 42 -17.88 11.80 -24.92
C ALA A 42 -17.83 10.66 -23.90
N VAL A 43 -16.95 9.69 -24.18
CA VAL A 43 -16.53 8.66 -23.24
C VAL A 43 -15.11 8.96 -22.78
N TYR A 44 -14.84 8.86 -21.48
CA TYR A 44 -13.51 9.11 -20.90
C TYR A 44 -13.07 7.92 -20.02
N PRO A 45 -11.96 7.23 -20.32
CA PRO A 45 -11.38 6.22 -19.44
C PRO A 45 -10.68 6.89 -18.25
N GLY A 46 -11.24 6.72 -17.05
CA GLY A 46 -10.74 7.29 -15.80
C GLY A 46 -9.49 6.61 -15.23
N ASP A 47 -9.12 5.44 -15.76
CA ASP A 47 -7.85 4.73 -15.51
C ASP A 47 -7.43 3.98 -16.80
N PRO A 48 -6.13 3.64 -17.00
CA PRO A 48 -5.68 2.98 -18.23
C PRO A 48 -6.34 1.61 -18.45
N PHE A 49 -6.65 0.87 -17.40
CA PHE A 49 -7.25 -0.46 -17.51
C PHE A 49 -8.71 -0.40 -17.97
N ALA A 50 -9.36 0.77 -17.89
CA ALA A 50 -10.71 1.02 -18.38
C ALA A 50 -10.79 1.23 -19.91
N LEU A 51 -9.66 1.48 -20.58
CA LEU A 51 -9.62 1.82 -22.00
C LEU A 51 -10.33 0.79 -22.93
N PRO A 52 -10.21 -0.55 -22.74
CA PRO A 52 -10.95 -1.53 -23.55
C PRO A 52 -12.48 -1.39 -23.41
N PHE A 53 -12.97 -1.05 -22.22
CA PHE A 53 -14.40 -0.87 -21.93
C PHE A 53 -14.91 0.47 -22.47
N ALA A 54 -14.08 1.53 -22.40
CA ALA A 54 -14.34 2.79 -23.09
C ALA A 54 -14.47 2.62 -24.61
N MET A 55 -13.58 1.83 -25.23
CA MET A 55 -13.67 1.46 -26.66
C MET A 55 -14.96 0.69 -26.97
N PHE A 56 -15.38 -0.22 -26.09
CA PHE A 56 -16.63 -0.96 -26.26
C PHE A 56 -17.85 -0.03 -26.27
N LEU A 57 -18.00 0.78 -25.24
CA LEU A 57 -19.15 1.69 -25.10
C LEU A 57 -19.15 2.79 -26.16
N SER A 58 -17.98 3.37 -26.48
CA SER A 58 -17.80 4.34 -27.55
C SER A 58 -18.35 3.84 -28.90
N ASN A 59 -17.95 2.63 -29.31
CA ASN A 59 -18.44 2.01 -30.55
C ASN A 59 -19.96 1.74 -30.50
N ARG A 60 -20.47 1.22 -29.37
CA ARG A 60 -21.88 0.80 -29.25
C ARG A 60 -22.86 1.96 -29.10
N LEU A 61 -22.44 3.09 -28.54
CA LEU A 61 -23.23 4.33 -28.40
C LEU A 61 -23.00 5.31 -29.57
N SER A 62 -21.98 5.08 -30.40
CA SER A 62 -21.53 6.01 -31.45
C SER A 62 -21.20 7.40 -30.85
N VAL A 63 -20.35 7.37 -29.82
CA VAL A 63 -19.84 8.51 -29.04
C VAL A 63 -18.31 8.43 -29.04
N PRO A 64 -17.56 9.52 -29.31
CA PRO A 64 -16.11 9.47 -29.34
C PRO A 64 -15.49 9.25 -27.95
N ILE A 65 -14.31 8.61 -27.90
CA ILE A 65 -13.42 8.74 -26.75
C ILE A 65 -12.72 10.10 -26.86
N LYS A 66 -12.76 10.90 -25.79
CA LYS A 66 -12.01 12.17 -25.68
C LYS A 66 -11.21 12.19 -24.39
N THR A 67 -10.05 12.84 -24.41
CA THR A 67 -9.25 13.14 -23.21
C THR A 67 -9.52 14.57 -22.73
N GLU A 68 -9.06 14.91 -21.52
CA GLU A 68 -9.36 16.19 -20.85
C GLU A 68 -8.98 17.44 -21.68
N LYS A 69 -8.05 17.33 -22.62
CA LYS A 69 -7.62 18.42 -23.52
C LYS A 69 -8.59 18.70 -24.68
N PHE A 70 -9.50 17.78 -25.01
CA PHE A 70 -10.45 17.90 -26.13
C PHE A 70 -11.91 18.06 -25.67
N LEU A 71 -12.12 18.23 -24.37
CA LEU A 71 -13.42 18.33 -23.72
C LEU A 71 -13.74 19.77 -23.33
N SER A 72 -14.86 20.28 -23.83
CA SER A 72 -15.39 21.60 -23.49
C SER A 72 -16.24 21.54 -22.21
N GLY A 73 -16.23 22.60 -21.39
CA GLY A 73 -16.80 22.60 -20.03
C GLY A 73 -18.33 22.37 -19.94
N GLY A 74 -19.04 22.38 -21.06
CA GLY A 74 -20.48 22.07 -21.13
C GLY A 74 -20.81 20.61 -21.47
N GLU A 75 -19.82 19.80 -21.88
CA GLU A 75 -20.04 18.41 -22.30
C GLU A 75 -20.34 17.47 -21.13
N THR A 76 -21.31 16.58 -21.32
CA THR A 76 -21.65 15.48 -20.41
C THR A 76 -20.81 14.26 -20.77
N VAL A 77 -19.83 13.94 -19.93
CA VAL A 77 -18.83 12.90 -20.23
C VAL A 77 -19.06 11.68 -19.36
N LEU A 78 -19.18 10.50 -19.98
CA LEU A 78 -19.22 9.24 -19.23
C LEU A 78 -17.80 8.83 -18.83
N VAL A 79 -17.48 8.98 -17.54
CA VAL A 79 -16.22 8.53 -16.94
C VAL A 79 -16.32 7.04 -16.63
N ILE A 80 -15.42 6.23 -17.19
CA ILE A 80 -15.39 4.78 -16.95
C ILE A 80 -14.13 4.41 -16.19
N PHE A 81 -14.30 3.79 -15.05
CA PHE A 81 -13.25 3.09 -14.33
C PHE A 81 -13.38 1.58 -14.56
N SER A 82 -12.25 0.88 -14.50
CA SER A 82 -12.16 -0.55 -14.69
C SER A 82 -12.70 -1.29 -13.45
N TYR A 83 -11.82 -1.86 -12.65
CA TYR A 83 -12.16 -2.51 -11.40
C TYR A 83 -11.05 -2.27 -10.38
N THR A 84 -11.37 -2.34 -9.09
CA THR A 84 -10.49 -1.87 -8.02
C THR A 84 -9.24 -2.77 -7.85
N PHE A 85 -8.18 -2.48 -8.60
CA PHE A 85 -7.04 -3.37 -8.86
C PHE A 85 -5.82 -2.57 -9.38
N GLU A 86 -4.60 -3.10 -9.23
CA GLU A 86 -3.33 -2.49 -9.74
C GLU A 86 -3.12 -1.00 -9.39
N GLY A 87 -3.58 -0.56 -8.22
CA GLY A 87 -3.46 0.83 -7.76
C GLY A 87 -4.70 1.71 -8.00
N VAL A 88 -5.72 1.21 -8.70
CA VAL A 88 -7.07 1.81 -8.74
C VAL A 88 -7.78 1.53 -7.40
N THR A 89 -7.47 2.32 -6.39
CA THR A 89 -8.08 2.27 -5.05
C THR A 89 -9.33 3.14 -4.97
N GLU A 90 -10.12 3.03 -3.90
CA GLU A 90 -11.22 3.97 -3.65
C GLU A 90 -10.73 5.42 -3.50
N ASN A 91 -9.51 5.65 -2.98
CA ASN A 91 -8.96 7.00 -2.92
C ASN A 91 -8.54 7.50 -4.32
N TYR A 92 -7.97 6.65 -5.17
CA TYR A 92 -7.74 6.95 -6.58
C TYR A 92 -9.04 7.39 -7.28
N LEU A 93 -10.11 6.59 -7.14
CA LEU A 93 -11.43 6.89 -7.72
C LEU A 93 -11.97 8.24 -7.20
N LYS A 94 -11.91 8.45 -5.88
CA LYS A 94 -12.34 9.69 -5.22
C LYS A 94 -11.59 10.91 -5.76
N GLU A 95 -10.26 10.83 -5.86
CA GLU A 95 -9.44 11.95 -6.30
C GLU A 95 -9.60 12.25 -7.80
N LYS A 96 -9.64 11.22 -8.66
CA LYS A 96 -9.90 11.42 -10.09
C LYS A 96 -11.29 12.03 -10.31
N LEU A 97 -12.31 11.55 -9.61
CA LEU A 97 -13.67 12.10 -9.70
C LEU A 97 -13.77 13.54 -9.18
N LEU A 98 -13.11 13.87 -8.06
CA LEU A 98 -13.11 15.22 -7.52
C LEU A 98 -12.47 16.20 -8.51
N LEU A 99 -11.30 15.85 -9.06
CA LEU A 99 -10.60 16.65 -10.08
C LEU A 99 -11.40 16.75 -11.39
N PHE A 100 -12.00 15.66 -11.85
CA PHE A 100 -12.77 15.64 -13.10
C PHE A 100 -14.06 16.47 -12.98
N ARG A 101 -14.82 16.31 -11.89
CA ARG A 101 -16.07 17.04 -11.65
C ARG A 101 -15.88 18.52 -11.33
N LYS A 102 -14.68 18.98 -10.93
CA LYS A 102 -14.35 20.42 -10.93
C LYS A 102 -14.48 21.03 -12.34
N ARG A 103 -14.17 20.27 -13.39
CA ARG A 103 -14.19 20.73 -14.79
C ARG A 103 -15.48 20.35 -15.52
N TYR A 104 -16.04 19.17 -15.23
CA TYR A 104 -17.24 18.62 -15.86
C TYR A 104 -18.22 18.13 -14.78
N PRO A 105 -18.95 19.04 -14.10
CA PRO A 105 -19.71 18.70 -12.89
C PRO A 105 -20.88 17.73 -13.12
N ASN A 106 -21.46 17.73 -14.31
CA ASN A 106 -22.59 16.88 -14.68
C ASN A 106 -22.17 15.49 -15.21
N SER A 107 -20.88 15.17 -15.19
CA SER A 107 -20.33 13.94 -15.78
C SER A 107 -20.57 12.70 -14.89
N PRO A 108 -21.35 11.71 -15.38
CA PRO A 108 -21.58 10.46 -14.66
C PRO A 108 -20.36 9.54 -14.66
N SER A 109 -20.32 8.64 -13.68
CA SER A 109 -19.21 7.74 -13.41
C SER A 109 -19.65 6.28 -13.31
N LEU A 110 -18.91 5.41 -13.97
CA LEU A 110 -19.19 3.99 -14.12
C LEU A 110 -17.98 3.16 -13.67
N LEU A 111 -18.15 2.30 -12.66
CA LEU A 111 -17.17 1.28 -12.30
C LEU A 111 -17.58 -0.06 -12.92
N VAL A 112 -16.70 -0.73 -13.65
CA VAL A 112 -17.00 -2.04 -14.25
C VAL A 112 -17.10 -3.14 -13.19
N ALA A 113 -16.20 -3.20 -12.20
CA ALA A 113 -16.38 -4.13 -11.07
C ALA A 113 -15.73 -3.69 -9.75
N GLY A 114 -16.21 -4.25 -8.63
CA GLY A 114 -15.60 -4.12 -7.30
C GLY A 114 -16.04 -5.23 -6.35
N GLU A 115 -15.26 -5.49 -5.30
CA GLU A 115 -15.60 -6.53 -4.29
C GLU A 115 -16.72 -6.09 -3.32
N LYS A 116 -16.92 -4.79 -3.22
CA LYS A 116 -17.93 -4.13 -2.41
C LYS A 116 -18.61 -3.04 -3.23
N THR A 117 -19.72 -2.51 -2.71
CA THR A 117 -20.37 -1.32 -3.25
C THR A 117 -19.47 -0.12 -3.00
N VAL A 118 -19.03 0.55 -4.08
CA VAL A 118 -18.15 1.73 -3.99
C VAL A 118 -19.01 3.00 -4.03
N GLU A 119 -19.35 3.55 -2.86
CA GLU A 119 -20.27 4.71 -2.69
C GLU A 119 -19.87 6.01 -3.44
N LEU A 120 -18.67 6.05 -4.02
CA LEU A 120 -18.09 7.21 -4.70
C LEU A 120 -18.50 7.33 -6.17
N VAL A 121 -18.86 6.21 -6.83
CA VAL A 121 -19.27 6.17 -8.24
C VAL A 121 -20.79 6.16 -8.35
N ASP A 122 -21.33 6.67 -9.45
CA ASP A 122 -22.80 6.71 -9.65
C ASP A 122 -23.35 5.33 -9.98
N PHE A 123 -22.60 4.58 -10.81
CA PHE A 123 -22.95 3.25 -11.28
C PHE A 123 -21.82 2.26 -11.03
N GLN A 124 -22.17 1.06 -10.58
CA GLN A 124 -21.27 -0.10 -10.51
C GLN A 124 -21.93 -1.25 -11.27
N LEU A 125 -21.32 -1.71 -12.35
CA LEU A 125 -21.88 -2.80 -13.16
C LEU A 125 -21.89 -4.10 -12.36
N LEU A 126 -20.74 -4.51 -11.83
CA LEU A 126 -20.58 -5.79 -11.13
C LEU A 126 -20.09 -5.59 -9.69
N LYS A 127 -20.77 -6.26 -8.77
CA LYS A 127 -20.26 -6.56 -7.43
C LYS A 127 -19.89 -8.05 -7.37
N VAL A 128 -18.63 -8.35 -7.09
CA VAL A 128 -18.10 -9.72 -7.09
C VAL A 128 -17.64 -10.14 -5.70
N LYS A 129 -17.65 -11.44 -5.36
CA LYS A 129 -17.08 -11.89 -4.07
C LYS A 129 -15.54 -11.87 -4.08
N ALA A 130 -14.93 -12.06 -5.25
CA ALA A 130 -13.48 -12.01 -5.43
C ALA A 130 -13.11 -11.41 -6.80
N LEU A 131 -12.20 -10.42 -6.81
CA LEU A 131 -11.62 -9.90 -8.05
C LEU A 131 -10.53 -10.85 -8.56
N GLN A 132 -10.82 -11.56 -9.65
CA GLN A 132 -9.84 -12.36 -10.39
C GLN A 132 -9.24 -11.58 -11.56
N ARG A 133 -7.99 -11.89 -11.93
CA ARG A 133 -7.28 -11.28 -13.05
C ARG A 133 -7.83 -11.82 -14.38
N ILE A 134 -8.88 -11.18 -14.90
CA ILE A 134 -9.47 -11.50 -16.20
C ILE A 134 -8.69 -10.92 -17.40
N ASN A 135 -7.86 -9.90 -17.21
CA ASN A 135 -7.08 -9.28 -18.27
C ASN A 135 -5.79 -10.05 -18.62
N SER A 136 -5.35 -9.91 -19.88
CA SER A 136 -4.10 -10.49 -20.37
C SER A 136 -2.87 -9.83 -19.72
N TYR A 137 -1.82 -10.62 -19.48
CA TYR A 137 -0.59 -10.13 -18.89
C TYR A 137 0.09 -9.03 -19.73
N ARG A 138 -0.04 -9.11 -21.06
CA ARG A 138 0.49 -8.11 -22.00
C ARG A 138 -0.23 -6.77 -21.83
N PHE A 139 -1.56 -6.77 -21.77
CA PHE A 139 -2.34 -5.56 -21.51
C PHE A 139 -1.99 -4.95 -20.16
N LEU A 140 -1.92 -5.75 -19.10
CA LEU A 140 -1.59 -5.27 -17.76
C LEU A 140 -0.17 -4.67 -17.68
N SER A 141 0.81 -5.30 -18.34
CA SER A 141 2.19 -4.82 -18.35
C SER A 141 2.34 -3.47 -19.06
N GLU A 142 1.51 -3.15 -20.06
CA GLU A 142 1.50 -1.85 -20.73
C GLU A 142 0.60 -0.85 -19.99
N GLY A 143 -0.52 -1.29 -19.43
CA GLY A 143 -1.41 -0.46 -18.62
C GLY A 143 -0.71 0.11 -17.37
N ARG A 144 0.15 -0.67 -16.72
CA ARG A 144 1.02 -0.21 -15.62
C ARG A 144 2.03 0.88 -16.04
N LYS A 145 2.43 0.96 -17.32
CA LYS A 145 3.29 2.06 -17.82
C LYS A 145 2.50 3.34 -18.04
N ASN A 146 1.22 3.20 -18.43
CA ASN A 146 0.29 4.29 -18.69
C ASN A 146 -0.56 4.64 -17.44
N PHE A 147 -0.20 4.13 -16.25
CA PHE A 147 -0.90 4.42 -15.00
C PHE A 147 -0.29 5.65 -14.33
N PHE A 148 -1.12 6.65 -14.06
CA PHE A 148 -0.74 7.86 -13.33
C PHE A 148 -1.79 8.17 -12.26
N TYR A 149 -1.34 8.64 -11.11
CA TYR A 149 -2.22 9.03 -10.01
C TYR A 149 -2.83 10.41 -10.29
N PRO A 150 -4.09 10.66 -9.90
CA PRO A 150 -4.78 11.88 -10.28
C PRO A 150 -4.13 13.12 -9.65
N LEU A 151 -3.95 14.16 -10.47
CA LEU A 151 -3.39 15.45 -10.07
C LEU A 151 -4.05 16.57 -10.88
N GLU A 152 -4.08 17.79 -10.35
CA GLU A 152 -4.56 18.95 -11.12
C GLU A 152 -3.58 19.27 -12.25
N GLY A 153 -4.08 19.49 -13.47
CA GLY A 153 -3.24 19.64 -14.67
C GLY A 153 -2.80 18.31 -15.31
N GLU A 154 -3.04 17.16 -14.66
CA GLU A 154 -2.86 15.84 -15.26
C GLU A 154 -3.78 15.67 -16.47
N PHE A 155 -3.29 14.97 -17.50
CA PHE A 155 -4.05 14.66 -18.70
C PHE A 155 -3.68 13.27 -19.19
N THR A 156 -4.69 12.53 -19.62
CA THR A 156 -4.50 11.17 -20.07
C THR A 156 -3.91 11.18 -21.47
N HIS A 157 -2.76 10.54 -21.65
CA HIS A 157 -2.23 10.21 -22.98
C HIS A 157 -1.86 8.73 -23.01
N TYR A 158 -2.16 8.07 -24.12
CA TYR A 158 -1.89 6.64 -24.31
C TYR A 158 -0.93 6.44 -25.46
N THR A 159 0.07 5.59 -25.26
CA THR A 159 0.96 5.18 -26.36
C THR A 159 0.15 4.45 -27.44
N SER A 160 0.58 4.57 -28.69
CA SER A 160 0.00 3.83 -29.82
C SER A 160 0.04 2.31 -29.60
N SER A 161 1.11 1.81 -28.94
CA SER A 161 1.22 0.41 -28.52
C SER A 161 0.10 -0.01 -27.56
N PHE A 162 -0.20 0.81 -26.55
CA PHE A 162 -1.23 0.52 -25.57
C PHE A 162 -2.63 0.57 -26.18
N TRP A 163 -2.89 1.52 -27.06
CA TRP A 163 -4.16 1.65 -27.79
C TRP A 163 -4.47 0.41 -28.64
N GLU A 164 -3.51 -0.13 -29.39
CA GLU A 164 -3.72 -1.36 -30.17
C GLU A 164 -3.86 -2.61 -29.29
N ILE A 165 -3.16 -2.68 -28.16
CA ILE A 165 -3.31 -3.80 -27.22
C ILE A 165 -4.68 -3.74 -26.53
N ALA A 166 -5.20 -2.56 -26.19
CA ALA A 166 -6.55 -2.39 -25.65
C ALA A 166 -7.65 -2.84 -26.64
N LYS A 167 -7.48 -2.57 -27.94
CA LYS A 167 -8.37 -3.11 -28.99
C LYS A 167 -8.35 -4.63 -29.09
N GLN A 168 -7.19 -5.26 -28.88
CA GLN A 168 -7.07 -6.72 -28.86
C GLN A 168 -7.72 -7.31 -27.59
N GLU A 169 -7.56 -6.63 -26.46
CA GLU A 169 -8.12 -7.02 -25.17
C GLU A 169 -9.65 -7.09 -25.20
N ILE A 170 -10.34 -6.04 -25.69
CA ILE A 170 -11.81 -6.06 -25.77
C ILE A 170 -12.34 -7.13 -26.75
N LYS A 171 -11.62 -7.39 -27.85
CA LYS A 171 -11.96 -8.47 -28.79
C LYS A 171 -11.84 -9.86 -28.15
N ALA A 172 -10.93 -10.04 -27.19
CA ALA A 172 -10.82 -11.29 -26.42
C ALA A 172 -12.05 -11.47 -25.51
N PHE A 173 -12.50 -10.42 -24.82
CA PHE A 173 -13.72 -10.45 -24.00
C PHE A 173 -14.97 -10.76 -24.85
N GLU A 174 -15.14 -10.10 -26.01
CA GLU A 174 -16.22 -10.43 -26.96
C GLU A 174 -16.11 -11.86 -27.53
N ARG A 175 -14.91 -12.44 -27.60
CA ARG A 175 -14.71 -13.84 -27.98
C ARG A 175 -15.10 -14.79 -26.85
N ALA A 176 -14.75 -14.50 -25.59
CA ALA A 176 -15.14 -15.28 -24.43
C ALA A 176 -16.67 -15.37 -24.30
N LYS A 177 -17.38 -14.23 -24.40
CA LYS A 177 -18.85 -14.20 -24.46
C LYS A 177 -19.40 -15.10 -25.57
N ARG A 178 -18.88 -14.99 -26.80
CA ARG A 178 -19.34 -15.84 -27.94
C ARG A 178 -19.10 -17.32 -27.72
N ILE A 179 -17.98 -17.71 -27.11
CA ILE A 179 -17.68 -19.12 -26.79
C ILE A 179 -18.70 -19.64 -25.77
N ARG A 180 -18.96 -18.90 -24.69
CA ARG A 180 -19.98 -19.24 -23.69
C ARG A 180 -21.39 -19.31 -24.30
N ASP A 181 -21.79 -18.30 -25.08
CA ASP A 181 -23.13 -18.24 -25.67
C ASP A 181 -23.38 -19.39 -26.66
N ASN A 182 -22.32 -19.88 -27.32
CA ASN A 182 -22.39 -21.10 -28.11
C ASN A 182 -22.43 -22.35 -27.22
N ALA A 183 -21.60 -22.44 -26.17
CA ALA A 183 -21.62 -23.56 -25.22
C ALA A 183 -23.01 -23.73 -24.57
N LYS A 184 -23.66 -22.64 -24.14
CA LYS A 184 -25.04 -22.64 -23.61
C LYS A 184 -26.11 -23.21 -24.57
N LYS A 185 -25.84 -23.25 -25.89
CA LYS A 185 -26.76 -23.88 -26.87
C LYS A 185 -26.60 -25.40 -26.96
N TYR A 186 -25.46 -25.93 -26.51
CA TYR A 186 -25.12 -27.35 -26.63
C TYR A 186 -25.02 -28.08 -25.28
N LEU A 187 -24.82 -27.34 -24.18
CA LEU A 187 -24.74 -27.85 -22.82
C LEU A 187 -25.90 -27.30 -21.98
N LEU A 188 -26.72 -28.20 -21.44
CA LEU A 188 -27.89 -27.87 -20.61
C LEU A 188 -27.53 -27.37 -19.19
N GLU A 189 -26.26 -27.47 -18.79
CA GLU A 189 -25.78 -27.07 -17.47
C GLU A 189 -24.56 -26.15 -17.54
N GLU A 190 -24.75 -24.87 -17.23
CA GLU A 190 -24.11 -24.25 -16.06
C GLU A 190 -24.80 -22.93 -15.67
N LYS A 191 -25.19 -22.80 -14.40
CA LYS A 191 -25.88 -21.63 -13.85
C LYS A 191 -24.92 -20.61 -13.23
N GLN A 192 -24.38 -19.73 -14.07
CA GLN A 192 -24.01 -18.38 -13.62
C GLN A 192 -24.58 -17.36 -14.61
N GLU A 193 -25.80 -16.92 -14.32
CA GLU A 193 -26.43 -15.76 -14.97
C GLU A 193 -26.27 -14.54 -14.08
N LEU A 194 -26.13 -13.37 -14.69
CA LEU A 194 -26.04 -12.11 -13.98
C LEU A 194 -27.31 -11.88 -13.16
N LYS A 195 -27.21 -11.93 -11.83
CA LYS A 195 -28.34 -11.64 -10.96
C LYS A 195 -28.49 -10.11 -10.87
N ILE A 196 -29.59 -9.58 -11.42
CA ILE A 196 -29.96 -8.17 -11.26
C ILE A 196 -30.23 -7.91 -9.77
N VAL A 197 -29.63 -6.85 -9.23
CA VAL A 197 -29.74 -6.46 -7.81
C VAL A 197 -30.54 -5.16 -7.63
N ASP A 198 -30.43 -4.22 -8.56
CA ASP A 198 -31.22 -2.99 -8.57
C ASP A 198 -32.64 -3.26 -9.13
N SER A 199 -33.68 -2.86 -8.40
CA SER A 199 -35.07 -3.08 -8.83
C SER A 199 -35.52 -2.11 -9.93
N ASP A 200 -34.91 -0.93 -10.01
CA ASP A 200 -35.34 0.15 -10.91
C ASP A 200 -34.13 0.86 -11.57
N PRO A 201 -33.32 0.14 -12.36
CA PRO A 201 -32.10 0.68 -12.97
C PRO A 201 -32.33 1.90 -13.87
N GLU A 202 -33.55 2.05 -14.40
CA GLU A 202 -33.95 3.20 -15.23
C GLU A 202 -34.16 4.48 -14.40
N ILE A 203 -34.67 4.36 -13.18
CA ILE A 203 -34.84 5.49 -12.25
C ILE A 203 -33.47 5.95 -11.77
N ALA A 204 -32.59 5.02 -11.42
CA ALA A 204 -31.19 5.30 -11.08
C ALA A 204 -30.45 6.09 -12.18
N LEU A 205 -30.56 5.64 -13.44
CA LEU A 205 -30.02 6.35 -14.60
C LEU A 205 -30.61 7.76 -14.74
N TRP A 206 -31.94 7.90 -14.61
CA TRP A 206 -32.62 9.19 -14.73
C TRP A 206 -32.23 10.18 -13.62
N GLU A 207 -32.13 9.74 -12.36
CA GLU A 207 -31.77 10.61 -11.24
C GLU A 207 -30.32 11.11 -11.33
N ARG A 208 -29.37 10.21 -11.61
CA ARG A 208 -27.94 10.55 -11.66
C ARG A 208 -27.57 11.47 -12.82
N PHE A 209 -28.24 11.34 -13.97
CA PHE A 209 -28.07 12.27 -15.09
C PHE A 209 -28.84 13.60 -14.94
N LYS A 210 -29.67 13.80 -13.90
CA LYS A 210 -30.48 15.05 -13.74
C LYS A 210 -30.39 15.80 -12.40
N LYS A 211 -29.91 15.22 -11.29
CA LYS A 211 -30.10 15.81 -9.94
C LYS A 211 -28.87 15.73 -8.99
N GLY A 212 -27.65 15.88 -9.49
CA GLY A 212 -26.41 15.60 -8.72
C GLY A 212 -26.24 16.35 -7.39
N PHE A 213 -26.16 15.62 -6.27
CA PHE A 213 -25.78 16.10 -4.92
C PHE A 213 -25.12 14.98 -4.06
N LEU A 214 -24.11 15.32 -3.23
CA LEU A 214 -23.35 14.43 -2.32
C LEU A 214 -22.66 15.20 -1.16
N VAL A 215 -22.78 14.80 0.13
CA VAL A 215 -21.82 15.11 1.27
C VAL A 215 -21.95 14.07 2.43
N TYR A 216 -20.91 13.93 3.28
CA TYR A 216 -20.67 13.00 4.42
C TYR A 216 -20.38 13.73 5.77
N PRO A 217 -20.61 13.14 6.98
CA PRO A 217 -20.06 13.64 8.27
C PRO A 217 -19.35 12.58 9.19
N GLY A 218 -18.66 13.01 10.26
CA GLY A 218 -17.76 12.20 11.13
C GLY A 218 -17.96 12.25 12.67
N LYS A 219 -17.02 11.64 13.44
CA LYS A 219 -17.02 11.35 14.93
C LYS A 219 -16.39 12.48 15.80
N PRO A 220 -16.46 12.48 17.17
CA PRO A 220 -15.34 11.95 18.02
C PRO A 220 -15.57 11.60 19.57
N THR A 221 -14.56 10.94 20.21
CA THR A 221 -13.95 10.93 21.62
C THR A 221 -14.68 11.27 22.98
N LYS A 222 -14.16 11.01 24.23
CA LYS A 222 -13.30 9.98 24.95
C LYS A 222 -12.96 10.39 26.45
N GLU A 223 -12.40 9.48 27.29
CA GLU A 223 -11.54 9.65 28.55
C GLU A 223 -12.19 10.18 29.88
N VAL A 224 -11.75 9.96 31.17
CA VAL A 224 -10.60 9.24 31.86
C VAL A 224 -10.89 8.89 33.38
N GLU A 225 -9.96 8.25 34.14
CA GLU A 225 -10.10 7.53 35.46
C GLU A 225 -9.36 8.08 36.72
N LYS A 226 -9.29 7.29 37.85
CA LYS A 226 -8.26 7.36 38.94
C LYS A 226 -8.16 6.10 39.87
N GLU A 227 -6.95 5.75 40.32
CA GLU A 227 -6.60 4.66 41.31
C GLU A 227 -5.65 5.18 42.44
N LEU A 228 -5.45 4.39 43.53
CA LEU A 228 -4.38 4.52 44.57
C LEU A 228 -4.26 3.17 45.40
N PRO A 229 -3.20 2.91 46.23
CA PRO A 229 -2.28 1.77 45.99
C PRO A 229 -2.11 0.76 47.16
N LEU A 230 -1.31 -0.31 46.98
CA LEU A 230 -0.93 -1.29 48.03
C LEU A 230 0.49 -1.89 47.89
N ARG A 231 0.90 -2.73 48.87
CA ARG A 231 2.28 -3.22 49.17
C ARG A 231 2.69 -4.53 48.46
N SER A 232 3.96 -4.94 48.61
CA SER A 232 4.68 -5.89 47.76
C SER A 232 4.98 -7.30 48.33
N GLU A 233 4.82 -8.34 47.48
CA GLU A 233 5.25 -9.74 47.65
C GLU A 233 6.22 -10.24 46.54
N LYS A 234 6.76 -11.48 46.66
CA LYS A 234 7.57 -12.15 45.62
C LYS A 234 6.71 -13.06 44.73
N LEU A 235 7.03 -13.09 43.43
CA LEU A 235 6.16 -13.63 42.37
C LEU A 235 6.47 -15.08 41.93
N ILE A 236 7.72 -15.52 42.03
CA ILE A 236 8.14 -16.90 41.71
C ILE A 236 8.50 -17.60 43.02
N GLN A 237 7.77 -18.65 43.39
CA GLN A 237 7.92 -19.40 44.64
C GLN A 237 8.06 -20.90 44.33
N VAL A 238 9.30 -21.31 44.05
CA VAL A 238 9.70 -22.66 43.63
C VAL A 238 11.04 -22.98 44.29
N ASP A 239 11.16 -24.16 44.90
CA ASP A 239 12.36 -24.57 45.64
C ASP A 239 13.31 -25.43 44.79
N ASP A 240 12.78 -26.22 43.85
CA ASP A 240 13.61 -26.98 42.90
C ASP A 240 14.28 -26.06 41.86
N LYS A 241 15.63 -26.08 41.86
CA LYS A 241 16.47 -25.24 40.99
C LYS A 241 16.36 -25.56 39.50
N LYS A 242 16.04 -26.79 39.11
CA LYS A 242 15.80 -27.17 37.71
C LYS A 242 14.44 -26.67 37.25
N VAL A 243 13.39 -26.85 38.07
CA VAL A 243 12.04 -26.33 37.80
C VAL A 243 12.09 -24.80 37.66
N ALA A 244 12.67 -24.10 38.63
CA ALA A 244 12.85 -22.65 38.59
C ALA A 244 13.64 -22.18 37.33
N SER A 245 14.70 -22.89 36.95
CA SER A 245 15.50 -22.59 35.75
C SER A 245 14.72 -22.80 34.44
N ALA A 246 13.93 -23.89 34.35
CA ALA A 246 13.11 -24.19 33.19
C ALA A 246 11.97 -23.17 33.02
N VAL A 247 11.29 -22.81 34.12
CA VAL A 247 10.22 -21.79 34.11
C VAL A 247 10.78 -20.41 33.76
N ALA A 248 11.91 -20.01 34.35
CA ALA A 248 12.57 -18.74 33.99
C ALA A 248 12.97 -18.71 32.51
N SER A 249 13.52 -19.80 31.97
CA SER A 249 13.90 -19.90 30.56
C SER A 249 12.70 -19.84 29.60
N LEU A 250 11.55 -20.41 30.00
CA LEU A 250 10.29 -20.32 29.26
C LEU A 250 9.73 -18.88 29.26
N LEU A 251 9.71 -18.22 30.43
CA LEU A 251 9.26 -16.84 30.55
C LEU A 251 10.15 -15.88 29.73
N GLU A 252 11.47 -16.10 29.73
CA GLU A 252 12.44 -15.40 28.88
C GLU A 252 12.22 -15.66 27.38
N TYR A 253 11.92 -16.90 26.96
CA TYR A 253 11.56 -17.20 25.57
C TYR A 253 10.34 -16.38 25.12
N ILE A 254 9.30 -16.33 25.97
CA ILE A 254 8.06 -15.59 25.67
C ILE A 254 8.33 -14.09 25.63
N SER A 255 9.03 -13.53 26.64
CA SER A 255 9.35 -12.10 26.70
C SER A 255 10.15 -11.65 25.47
N GLN A 256 11.21 -12.37 25.11
CA GLN A 256 12.04 -12.08 23.94
C GLN A 256 11.28 -12.14 22.60
N SER A 257 10.20 -12.91 22.53
CA SER A 257 9.35 -13.03 21.34
C SER A 257 8.35 -11.87 21.23
N LEU A 258 7.84 -11.37 22.36
CA LEU A 258 6.99 -10.17 22.43
C LEU A 258 7.79 -8.87 22.20
N GLU A 259 9.07 -8.87 22.60
CA GLU A 259 10.03 -7.76 22.53
C GLU A 259 10.44 -7.29 21.11
N TYR A 260 9.90 -7.92 20.07
CA TYR A 260 9.97 -7.43 18.67
C TYR A 260 8.82 -6.47 18.31
N TYR A 261 7.76 -6.46 19.10
CA TYR A 261 6.51 -5.76 18.79
C TYR A 261 6.09 -4.74 19.85
N PHE A 262 6.57 -4.91 21.08
CA PHE A 262 6.29 -4.06 22.23
C PHE A 262 7.56 -3.84 23.06
N PRO A 263 7.68 -2.74 23.82
CA PRO A 263 8.53 -2.73 25.02
C PRO A 263 7.98 -3.79 25.97
N VAL A 264 8.82 -4.73 26.45
CA VAL A 264 8.40 -5.78 27.40
C VAL A 264 9.24 -5.70 28.65
N ARG A 265 8.62 -5.86 29.81
CA ARG A 265 9.29 -6.15 31.08
C ARG A 265 8.71 -7.43 31.66
N LEU A 266 9.58 -8.33 32.11
CA LEU A 266 9.21 -9.48 32.94
C LEU A 266 9.49 -9.12 34.39
N ALA A 267 8.46 -9.19 35.25
CA ALA A 267 8.57 -8.87 36.66
C ALA A 267 8.96 -10.11 37.47
N TYR A 268 10.04 -10.03 38.24
CA TYR A 268 10.47 -11.11 39.14
C TYR A 268 10.00 -10.89 40.59
N SER A 269 9.62 -9.66 40.93
CA SER A 269 9.00 -9.26 42.19
C SER A 269 7.83 -8.31 41.95
N SER A 270 6.89 -8.19 42.89
CA SER A 270 5.78 -7.24 42.74
C SER A 270 6.21 -5.77 42.76
N LEU A 271 7.40 -5.44 43.28
CA LEU A 271 7.99 -4.10 43.17
C LEU A 271 8.38 -3.74 41.72
N GLU A 272 8.52 -4.75 40.84
CA GLU A 272 8.74 -4.55 39.41
C GLU A 272 7.44 -4.43 38.62
N ILE A 273 6.28 -4.65 39.25
CA ILE A 273 4.96 -4.34 38.69
C ILE A 273 4.77 -2.82 38.76
N ALA A 274 5.34 -2.13 37.77
CA ALA A 274 5.18 -0.71 37.57
C ALA A 274 4.32 -0.44 36.33
N GLU A 275 3.51 0.61 36.39
CA GLU A 275 2.78 1.09 35.22
C GLU A 275 3.75 1.61 34.16
N GLN A 276 3.70 1.02 32.96
CA GLN A 276 4.56 1.40 31.83
C GLN A 276 3.81 1.23 30.50
N ASP A 277 4.13 2.08 29.52
CA ASP A 277 3.69 1.90 28.13
C ASP A 277 4.35 0.64 27.54
N GLY A 278 3.56 -0.24 26.92
CA GLY A 278 4.00 -1.53 26.40
C GLY A 278 3.41 -2.71 27.16
N VAL A 279 4.20 -3.78 27.30
CA VAL A 279 3.81 -5.06 27.89
C VAL A 279 4.55 -5.28 29.21
N LEU A 280 3.82 -5.67 30.24
CA LEU A 280 4.33 -6.14 31.52
C LEU A 280 3.89 -7.60 31.70
N MET A 281 4.85 -8.50 31.88
CA MET A 281 4.64 -9.91 32.17
C MET A 281 4.82 -10.15 33.67
N ILE A 282 3.76 -10.62 34.32
CA ILE A 282 3.69 -10.87 35.76
C ILE A 282 3.47 -12.39 35.95
N PRO A 283 4.53 -13.18 36.17
CA PRO A 283 4.39 -14.59 36.47
C PRO A 283 3.93 -14.78 37.93
N ARG A 284 3.14 -15.81 38.18
CA ARG A 284 2.95 -16.42 39.50
C ARG A 284 3.22 -17.90 39.33
N VAL A 285 4.16 -18.44 40.09
CA VAL A 285 4.64 -19.82 39.93
C VAL A 285 4.65 -20.51 41.28
N SER A 286 4.01 -21.68 41.33
CA SER A 286 4.03 -22.60 42.47
C SER A 286 4.47 -24.00 42.02
N GLU A 287 5.34 -24.63 42.81
CA GLU A 287 5.82 -25.99 42.56
C GLU A 287 4.74 -27.02 42.92
N VAL A 288 4.45 -27.96 42.00
CA VAL A 288 3.38 -28.97 42.17
C VAL A 288 3.80 -30.30 41.56
N MET A 289 3.80 -31.38 42.35
CA MET A 289 4.05 -32.77 41.91
C MET A 289 5.35 -32.98 41.10
N GLY A 290 6.41 -32.21 41.38
CA GLY A 290 7.68 -32.28 40.62
C GLY A 290 7.65 -31.59 39.25
N GLY A 291 6.62 -30.77 39.01
CA GLY A 291 6.50 -29.80 37.92
C GLY A 291 6.12 -28.41 38.47
N ALA A 292 5.53 -27.56 37.64
CA ALA A 292 5.11 -26.21 38.05
C ALA A 292 3.70 -25.84 37.53
N ASP A 293 2.88 -25.22 38.38
CA ASP A 293 1.73 -24.43 37.94
C ASP A 293 2.21 -23.00 37.66
N LEU A 294 2.19 -22.59 36.40
CA LEU A 294 2.54 -21.25 35.93
C LEU A 294 1.29 -20.48 35.54
N ARG A 295 1.04 -19.36 36.22
CA ARG A 295 0.01 -18.39 35.84
C ARG A 295 0.70 -17.09 35.46
N LEU A 296 0.65 -16.74 34.17
CA LEU A 296 1.32 -15.57 33.63
C LEU A 296 0.27 -14.54 33.21
N GLU A 297 0.25 -13.41 33.91
CA GLU A 297 -0.55 -12.23 33.55
C GLU A 297 0.27 -11.36 32.60
N VAL A 298 -0.20 -11.15 31.38
CA VAL A 298 0.43 -10.28 30.38
C VAL A 298 -0.41 -9.02 30.23
N VAL A 299 -0.03 -7.96 30.93
CA VAL A 299 -0.70 -6.66 30.96
C VAL A 299 -0.15 -5.81 29.81
N LEU A 300 -1.05 -5.32 28.95
CA LEU A 300 -0.74 -4.39 27.87
C LEU A 300 -1.35 -3.02 28.16
N ARG A 301 -0.53 -1.98 28.06
CA ARG A 301 -0.97 -0.59 27.94
C ARG A 301 -0.46 0.02 26.64
N SER A 302 -1.37 0.63 25.90
CA SER A 302 -1.10 1.23 24.59
C SER A 302 -2.16 2.25 24.23
N ARG A 303 -1.75 3.37 23.63
CA ARG A 303 -2.65 4.40 23.09
C ARG A 303 -3.67 3.85 22.08
N ASN A 304 -3.33 2.74 21.41
CA ASN A 304 -4.18 2.03 20.45
C ASN A 304 -4.53 0.63 20.98
N LEU A 305 -5.20 0.54 22.13
CA LEU A 305 -5.37 -0.70 22.88
C LEU A 305 -5.94 -1.86 22.05
N GLU A 306 -7.08 -1.68 21.36
CA GLU A 306 -7.75 -2.81 20.68
C GLU A 306 -6.92 -3.43 19.55
N THR A 307 -6.20 -2.63 18.77
CA THR A 307 -5.33 -3.13 17.70
C THR A 307 -4.02 -3.69 18.25
N SER A 308 -3.46 -3.06 19.28
CA SER A 308 -2.28 -3.57 20.00
C SER A 308 -2.58 -4.90 20.70
N PHE A 309 -3.77 -5.06 21.28
CA PHE A 309 -4.18 -6.27 21.98
C PHE A 309 -4.48 -7.42 21.02
N LYS A 310 -5.20 -7.17 19.92
CA LYS A 310 -5.36 -8.18 18.84
C LYS A 310 -4.00 -8.68 18.34
N LYS A 311 -3.03 -7.77 18.18
CA LYS A 311 -1.65 -8.10 17.81
C LYS A 311 -0.93 -8.90 18.90
N LEU A 312 -1.07 -8.51 20.18
CA LEU A 312 -0.50 -9.25 21.32
C LEU A 312 -1.03 -10.69 21.39
N VAL A 313 -2.34 -10.87 21.29
CA VAL A 313 -2.99 -12.19 21.30
C VAL A 313 -2.51 -13.05 20.13
N SER A 314 -2.35 -12.47 18.93
CA SER A 314 -1.73 -13.19 17.80
C SER A 314 -0.31 -13.61 18.12
N VAL A 315 0.56 -12.67 18.50
CA VAL A 315 1.99 -12.96 18.77
C VAL A 315 2.13 -14.01 19.87
N ILE A 316 1.31 -13.98 20.93
CA ILE A 316 1.33 -15.00 21.98
C ILE A 316 0.85 -16.36 21.46
N LYS A 317 -0.24 -16.42 20.68
CA LYS A 317 -0.71 -17.67 20.06
C LYS A 317 0.32 -18.26 19.09
N ASP A 318 1.00 -17.42 18.32
CA ASP A 318 2.05 -17.80 17.39
C ASP A 318 3.32 -18.25 18.13
N THR A 319 3.70 -17.57 19.22
CA THR A 319 4.81 -17.95 20.12
C THR A 319 4.56 -19.28 20.82
N VAL A 320 3.34 -19.50 21.33
CA VAL A 320 2.92 -20.80 21.88
C VAL A 320 2.91 -21.87 20.79
N ARG A 321 2.37 -21.61 19.59
CA ARG A 321 2.42 -22.57 18.49
C ARG A 321 3.86 -22.97 18.16
N ALA A 322 4.78 -22.00 18.06
CA ALA A 322 6.21 -22.25 17.83
C ALA A 322 6.85 -23.09 18.94
N LEU A 323 6.56 -22.82 20.22
CA LEU A 323 7.01 -23.67 21.35
C LEU A 323 6.61 -25.14 21.17
N PHE A 324 5.37 -25.41 20.77
CA PHE A 324 4.89 -26.79 20.60
C PHE A 324 5.50 -27.46 19.37
N THR A 325 5.60 -26.76 18.24
CA THR A 325 6.14 -27.31 16.99
C THR A 325 7.67 -27.47 17.02
N GLU A 326 8.41 -26.52 17.57
CA GLU A 326 9.88 -26.45 17.51
C GLU A 326 10.59 -27.05 18.74
N ILE A 327 9.92 -27.11 19.90
CA ILE A 327 10.57 -27.45 21.17
C ILE A 327 9.96 -28.72 21.79
N PHE A 328 8.64 -28.82 21.91
CA PHE A 328 8.03 -29.99 22.56
C PHE A 328 7.89 -31.21 21.63
N GLU A 329 7.65 -31.02 20.31
CA GLU A 329 7.62 -32.09 19.28
C GLU A 329 6.61 -33.23 19.51
N ARG A 330 5.77 -33.15 20.56
CA ARG A 330 4.78 -34.15 20.99
C ARG A 330 3.51 -33.45 21.50
N GLU A 331 2.42 -34.21 21.65
CA GLU A 331 1.22 -33.74 22.33
C GLU A 331 1.45 -33.66 23.85
N VAL A 332 1.74 -32.46 24.33
CA VAL A 332 1.83 -32.11 25.76
C VAL A 332 0.74 -31.11 26.15
N PHE A 333 0.54 -30.88 27.45
CA PHE A 333 -0.52 -29.98 27.93
C PHE A 333 -0.33 -28.55 27.42
N ARG A 334 -1.38 -28.00 26.80
CA ARG A 334 -1.40 -26.62 26.27
C ARG A 334 -1.81 -25.62 27.34
N PRO A 335 -1.24 -24.38 27.33
CA PRO A 335 -1.72 -23.33 28.21
C PRO A 335 -3.17 -22.97 27.89
N SER A 336 -4.01 -22.79 28.91
CA SER A 336 -5.29 -22.10 28.74
C SER A 336 -5.04 -20.60 28.65
N VAL A 337 -5.87 -19.91 27.85
CA VAL A 337 -5.68 -18.51 27.48
C VAL A 337 -6.98 -17.75 27.68
N ASP A 338 -7.03 -16.94 28.74
CA ASP A 338 -8.16 -16.07 29.05
C ASP A 338 -7.79 -14.60 28.85
N SER A 339 -8.75 -13.75 28.53
CA SER A 339 -8.51 -12.33 28.26
C SER A 339 -9.54 -11.43 28.92
N VAL A 340 -9.07 -10.39 29.61
CA VAL A 340 -9.90 -9.31 30.14
C VAL A 340 -9.45 -8.01 29.47
N ILE A 341 -10.38 -7.31 28.83
CA ILE A 341 -10.14 -5.98 28.25
C ILE A 341 -10.84 -4.97 29.13
N ASP A 342 -10.06 -4.17 29.84
CA ASP A 342 -10.55 -3.02 30.57
C ASP A 342 -10.43 -1.78 29.67
N LYS A 343 -11.58 -1.26 29.24
CA LYS A 343 -11.65 -0.09 28.37
C LYS A 343 -11.50 1.22 29.13
N GLU A 344 -11.66 1.21 30.45
CA GLU A 344 -11.50 2.37 31.32
C GLU A 344 -10.00 2.55 31.62
N LEU A 345 -9.34 1.50 32.12
CA LEU A 345 -7.89 1.45 32.41
C LEU A 345 -6.96 1.55 31.18
N SER A 346 -7.53 1.65 29.97
CA SER A 346 -6.81 1.49 28.69
C SER A 346 -5.83 0.30 28.74
N LYS A 347 -6.29 -0.79 29.38
CA LYS A 347 -5.48 -1.91 29.86
C LYS A 347 -6.11 -3.20 29.38
N ALA A 348 -5.34 -4.05 28.71
CA ALA A 348 -5.81 -5.36 28.31
C ALA A 348 -4.88 -6.41 28.93
N THR A 349 -5.45 -7.36 29.65
CA THR A 349 -4.71 -8.40 30.36
C THR A 349 -5.01 -9.75 29.73
N LEU A 350 -3.96 -10.45 29.31
CA LEU A 350 -4.03 -11.83 28.88
C LEU A 350 -3.51 -12.73 29.98
N TYR A 351 -4.30 -13.71 30.41
CA TYR A 351 -3.90 -14.71 31.39
C TYR A 351 -3.52 -15.99 30.65
N LEU A 352 -2.34 -16.51 30.95
CA LEU A 352 -1.83 -17.79 30.46
C LEU A 352 -1.65 -18.71 31.67
N ASN A 353 -2.54 -19.69 31.83
CA ASN A 353 -2.42 -20.68 32.90
C ASN A 353 -1.89 -21.99 32.30
N TRP A 354 -0.79 -22.50 32.83
CA TRP A 354 -0.06 -23.62 32.24
C TRP A 354 0.52 -24.52 33.33
N PHE A 355 0.00 -25.74 33.42
CA PHE A 355 0.68 -26.81 34.16
C PHE A 355 1.82 -27.38 33.32
N LEU A 356 3.04 -27.27 33.82
CA LEU A 356 4.25 -27.84 33.23
C LEU A 356 4.60 -29.11 34.01
N ASP A 357 4.32 -30.27 33.41
CA ASP A 357 4.72 -31.54 33.98
C ASP A 357 6.24 -31.76 33.95
N ARG A 358 6.69 -32.84 34.59
CA ARG A 358 8.12 -33.17 34.72
C ARG A 358 8.81 -33.45 33.39
N GLU A 359 8.14 -34.04 32.39
CA GLU A 359 8.71 -34.27 31.05
C GLU A 359 8.88 -32.93 30.32
N MET A 360 7.88 -32.04 30.40
CA MET A 360 7.96 -30.69 29.86
C MET A 360 9.10 -29.86 30.49
N VAL A 361 9.26 -29.94 31.82
CA VAL A 361 10.37 -29.28 32.54
C VAL A 361 11.73 -29.81 32.08
N GLU A 362 11.90 -31.12 31.90
CA GLU A 362 13.14 -31.70 31.39
C GLU A 362 13.43 -31.31 29.93
N ILE A 363 12.41 -31.27 29.06
CA ILE A 363 12.55 -30.82 27.65
C ILE A 363 12.98 -29.35 27.61
N LEU A 364 12.30 -28.47 28.35
CA LEU A 364 12.62 -27.05 28.44
C LEU A 364 14.06 -26.82 28.94
N TYR A 365 14.45 -27.51 30.02
CA TYR A 365 15.79 -27.40 30.62
C TYR A 365 16.90 -27.83 29.65
N ARG A 366 16.64 -28.84 28.79
CA ARG A 366 17.60 -29.30 27.77
C ARG A 366 17.65 -28.36 26.55
N LYS A 367 16.50 -28.05 25.94
CA LYS A 367 16.40 -27.31 24.67
C LYS A 367 16.55 -25.80 24.84
N ILE A 368 15.89 -25.17 25.82
CA ILE A 368 15.98 -23.73 26.10
C ILE A 368 17.02 -23.47 27.18
N ASN A 369 18.29 -23.68 26.83
CA ASN A 369 19.41 -23.41 27.73
C ASN A 369 19.98 -21.99 27.56
N ARG A 370 20.78 -21.56 28.55
CA ARG A 370 21.43 -20.23 28.58
C ARG A 370 22.22 -19.89 27.31
N LYS A 371 22.89 -20.85 26.67
CA LYS A 371 23.66 -20.61 25.43
C LYS A 371 22.75 -20.28 24.24
N TRP A 372 21.58 -20.91 24.16
CA TRP A 372 20.57 -20.67 23.14
C TRP A 372 19.84 -19.33 23.34
N LEU A 373 19.49 -18.98 24.58
CA LEU A 373 18.94 -17.64 24.90
C LEU A 373 19.97 -16.54 24.60
N LEU A 374 21.24 -16.74 24.96
CA LEU A 374 22.32 -15.79 24.65
C LEU A 374 22.54 -15.60 23.14
N SER A 375 22.42 -16.64 22.30
CA SER A 375 22.59 -16.48 20.85
C SER A 375 21.47 -15.64 20.23
N ARG A 376 20.22 -15.80 20.69
CA ARG A 376 19.09 -14.93 20.29
C ARG A 376 19.27 -13.50 20.76
N LEU A 377 19.69 -13.28 22.01
CA LEU A 377 20.03 -11.95 22.54
C LEU A 377 21.16 -11.27 21.74
N LEU A 378 22.21 -12.02 21.36
CA LEU A 378 23.30 -11.51 20.52
C LEU A 378 22.84 -11.16 19.10
N TYR A 379 22.03 -12.02 18.47
CA TYR A 379 21.42 -11.74 17.17
C TYR A 379 20.57 -10.47 17.20
N ARG A 380 19.72 -10.33 18.23
CA ARG A 380 18.89 -9.13 18.45
C ARG A 380 19.74 -7.89 18.75
N LYS A 381 20.85 -8.01 19.47
CA LYS A 381 21.81 -6.91 19.70
C LYS A 381 22.46 -6.46 18.39
N ARG A 382 22.82 -7.39 17.49
CA ARG A 382 23.32 -7.07 16.14
C ARG A 382 22.27 -6.32 15.31
N LEU A 383 21.04 -6.82 15.22
CA LEU A 383 19.95 -6.12 14.52
C LEU A 383 19.68 -4.71 15.08
N LYS A 384 19.75 -4.52 16.40
CA LYS A 384 19.65 -3.19 17.02
C LYS A 384 20.86 -2.29 16.73
N SER A 385 22.06 -2.84 16.52
CA SER A 385 23.24 -2.07 16.08
C SER A 385 23.10 -1.62 14.63
N GLU A 386 22.81 -2.56 13.73
CA GLU A 386 22.59 -2.29 12.30
C GLU A 386 21.46 -1.27 12.08
N LEU A 387 20.39 -1.33 12.87
CA LEU A 387 19.33 -0.31 12.85
C LEU A 387 19.83 1.07 13.30
N LYS A 388 20.64 1.15 14.37
CA LYS A 388 21.21 2.42 14.82
C LYS A 388 22.18 3.00 13.79
N GLU A 389 22.98 2.15 13.15
CA GLU A 389 23.87 2.52 12.05
C GLU A 389 23.06 3.01 10.82
N LEU A 390 21.94 2.36 10.50
CA LEU A 390 21.00 2.81 9.46
C LEU A 390 20.42 4.19 9.80
N LEU A 391 19.89 4.38 11.01
CA LEU A 391 19.30 5.66 11.45
C LEU A 391 20.36 6.78 11.45
N LYS A 392 21.58 6.48 11.91
CA LYS A 392 22.72 7.40 11.81
C LYS A 392 23.01 7.75 10.35
N SER A 393 23.16 6.75 9.48
CA SER A 393 23.43 6.93 8.04
C SER A 393 22.33 7.72 7.33
N LEU A 394 21.08 7.63 7.77
CA LEU A 394 19.96 8.42 7.25
C LEU A 394 20.00 9.87 7.77
N SER A 395 20.42 10.08 9.02
CA SER A 395 20.54 11.41 9.62
C SER A 395 21.75 12.21 9.12
N GLU A 396 22.83 11.53 8.77
CA GLU A 396 24.09 12.06 8.22
C GLU A 396 24.17 11.88 6.70
N PHE A 397 23.04 11.63 6.02
CA PHE A 397 23.04 11.26 4.61
C PHE A 397 23.46 12.41 3.69
N GLU A 398 24.55 12.21 2.95
CA GLU A 398 24.95 13.02 1.80
C GLU A 398 24.73 12.26 0.50
N PHE A 399 24.17 12.93 -0.51
CA PHE A 399 23.78 12.26 -1.75
C PHE A 399 24.98 11.90 -2.63
N THR A 400 25.20 10.60 -2.78
CA THR A 400 25.97 10.02 -3.88
C THR A 400 25.24 8.76 -4.37
N PRO A 401 25.42 8.33 -5.64
CA PRO A 401 24.85 7.07 -6.12
C PRO A 401 25.26 5.86 -5.27
N GLU A 402 26.48 5.86 -4.73
CA GLU A 402 26.95 4.82 -3.81
C GLU A 402 26.22 4.84 -2.47
N ASN A 403 26.12 6.01 -1.82
CA ASN A 403 25.44 6.14 -0.53
C ASN A 403 23.96 5.77 -0.66
N TYR A 404 23.31 6.18 -1.74
CA TYR A 404 21.95 5.78 -2.08
C TYR A 404 21.81 4.25 -2.20
N LEU A 405 22.69 3.60 -2.96
CA LEU A 405 22.68 2.13 -3.11
C LEU A 405 22.96 1.41 -1.78
N ARG A 406 23.90 1.90 -0.96
CA ARG A 406 24.21 1.35 0.37
C ARG A 406 23.02 1.49 1.33
N LEU A 407 22.38 2.66 1.38
CA LEU A 407 21.21 2.93 2.22
C LEU A 407 20.06 1.96 1.92
N PHE A 408 19.66 1.84 0.66
CA PHE A 408 18.57 0.94 0.28
C PHE A 408 18.95 -0.54 0.40
N SER A 409 20.21 -0.91 0.19
CA SER A 409 20.68 -2.29 0.46
C SER A 409 20.60 -2.64 1.95
N SER A 410 20.94 -1.70 2.85
CA SER A 410 20.78 -1.86 4.29
C SER A 410 19.31 -1.93 4.71
N LEU A 411 18.44 -1.10 4.14
CA LEU A 411 16.99 -1.17 4.34
C LEU A 411 16.40 -2.52 3.87
N GLU A 412 16.71 -2.97 2.65
CA GLU A 412 16.27 -4.26 2.10
C GLU A 412 16.75 -5.43 2.99
N SER A 413 18.00 -5.37 3.45
CA SER A 413 18.61 -6.39 4.30
C SER A 413 17.99 -6.46 5.71
N LEU A 414 17.68 -5.31 6.31
CA LEU A 414 16.96 -5.24 7.59
C LEU A 414 15.48 -5.62 7.44
N TRP A 415 14.83 -5.22 6.34
CA TRP A 415 13.44 -5.59 6.04
C TRP A 415 13.28 -7.09 5.85
N LYS A 416 14.21 -7.74 5.14
CA LYS A 416 14.25 -9.20 4.97
C LYS A 416 14.39 -9.96 6.29
N ARG A 417 15.13 -9.40 7.26
CA ARG A 417 15.48 -10.07 8.52
C ARG A 417 14.53 -9.76 9.68
N ALA A 418 14.03 -8.53 9.77
CA ALA A 418 13.19 -8.07 10.87
C ALA A 418 12.26 -6.89 10.46
N PRO A 419 11.24 -7.12 9.61
CA PRO A 419 10.36 -6.05 9.13
C PRO A 419 9.52 -5.45 10.27
N ALA A 420 9.25 -6.21 11.33
CA ALA A 420 8.61 -5.72 12.55
C ALA A 420 9.42 -4.62 13.26
N LEU A 421 10.76 -4.75 13.27
CA LEU A 421 11.66 -3.79 13.88
C LEU A 421 11.65 -2.46 13.13
N LEU A 422 11.77 -2.48 11.79
CA LEU A 422 11.66 -1.27 10.96
C LEU A 422 10.27 -0.62 11.11
N LYS A 423 9.19 -1.40 11.17
CA LYS A 423 7.84 -0.88 11.43
C LYS A 423 7.70 -0.18 12.78
N PHE A 424 8.37 -0.67 13.84
CA PHE A 424 8.39 -0.01 15.16
C PHE A 424 9.10 1.36 15.10
N TYR A 425 10.23 1.44 14.41
CA TYR A 425 11.01 2.67 14.22
C TYR A 425 10.50 3.55 13.07
N GLY A 426 9.35 3.23 12.45
CA GLY A 426 8.82 3.96 11.30
C GLY A 426 8.59 5.44 11.55
N LYS A 427 8.22 5.83 12.79
CA LYS A 427 8.10 7.24 13.16
C LYS A 427 9.45 7.96 13.15
N GLU A 428 10.50 7.36 13.70
CA GLU A 428 11.83 7.97 13.73
C GLU A 428 12.43 8.08 12.33
N ILE A 429 12.25 7.06 11.48
CA ILE A 429 12.61 7.10 10.06
C ILE A 429 11.89 8.26 9.36
N LYS A 430 10.58 8.42 9.59
CA LYS A 430 9.78 9.53 9.04
C LYS A 430 10.31 10.88 9.52
N ASP A 431 10.50 11.05 10.82
CA ASP A 431 10.96 12.29 11.44
C ASP A 431 12.35 12.73 10.89
N ILE A 432 13.23 11.77 10.55
CA ILE A 432 14.51 12.05 9.88
C ILE A 432 14.29 12.46 8.41
N LEU A 433 13.49 11.71 7.65
CA LEU A 433 13.19 12.02 6.24
C LEU A 433 12.53 13.39 6.06
N ASP A 434 11.62 13.77 6.97
CA ASP A 434 10.99 15.08 7.01
C ASP A 434 12.02 16.18 7.33
N LYS A 435 12.80 16.05 8.42
CA LYS A 435 13.80 17.06 8.86
C LYS A 435 14.94 17.29 7.88
N LYS A 436 15.33 16.27 7.11
CA LYS A 436 16.42 16.33 6.13
C LYS A 436 15.91 16.46 4.68
N GLU A 437 14.59 16.57 4.50
CA GLU A 437 13.91 16.69 3.20
C GLU A 437 14.25 15.56 2.20
N LEU A 438 14.58 14.36 2.71
CA LEU A 438 15.14 13.25 1.93
C LEU A 438 14.10 12.40 1.20
N TRP A 439 12.83 12.84 1.14
CA TRP A 439 11.75 12.08 0.49
C TRP A 439 12.01 11.81 -1.00
N GLY A 440 12.77 12.67 -1.69
CA GLY A 440 13.21 12.43 -3.07
C GLY A 440 13.92 11.07 -3.26
N LEU A 441 14.62 10.57 -2.23
CA LEU A 441 15.24 9.23 -2.24
C LEU A 441 14.18 8.12 -2.34
N ILE A 442 13.05 8.26 -1.65
CA ILE A 442 11.96 7.29 -1.66
C ILE A 442 11.27 7.27 -3.04
N GLY A 443 11.14 8.44 -3.68
CA GLY A 443 10.65 8.56 -5.06
C GLY A 443 11.56 7.84 -6.06
N ALA A 444 12.87 8.13 -6.03
CA ALA A 444 13.87 7.47 -6.86
C ALA A 444 13.89 5.94 -6.67
N TYR A 445 13.79 5.48 -5.42
CA TYR A 445 13.71 4.06 -5.10
C TYR A 445 12.40 3.46 -5.63
N GLY A 446 11.26 4.14 -5.44
CA GLY A 446 9.97 3.69 -5.93
C GLY A 446 9.93 3.44 -7.44
N ILE A 447 10.52 4.33 -8.24
CA ILE A 447 10.63 4.19 -9.70
C ILE A 447 11.46 2.94 -10.05
N LYS A 448 12.60 2.74 -9.39
CA LYS A 448 13.45 1.55 -9.58
C LYS A 448 12.74 0.26 -9.16
N VAL A 449 11.96 0.28 -8.07
CA VAL A 449 11.21 -0.87 -7.58
C VAL A 449 10.10 -1.25 -8.56
N TRP A 450 9.34 -0.27 -9.06
CA TRP A 450 8.24 -0.45 -10.04
C TRP A 450 8.70 -1.19 -11.30
N ALA A 451 9.91 -0.91 -11.78
CA ALA A 451 10.53 -1.64 -12.88
C ALA A 451 10.98 -3.07 -12.52
N SER A 452 11.37 -3.31 -11.26
CA SER A 452 12.07 -4.53 -10.83
C SER A 452 11.20 -5.72 -10.43
N ARG A 453 9.88 -5.53 -10.21
CA ARG A 453 8.89 -6.57 -9.84
C ARG A 453 9.28 -7.47 -8.65
N SER A 454 10.10 -6.95 -7.73
CA SER A 454 10.56 -7.71 -6.56
C SER A 454 9.59 -7.51 -5.40
N LYS A 455 8.81 -8.54 -5.07
CA LYS A 455 7.82 -8.51 -3.97
C LYS A 455 8.40 -7.98 -2.65
N LEU A 456 9.63 -8.37 -2.29
CA LEU A 456 10.28 -7.89 -1.06
C LEU A 456 10.54 -6.38 -1.09
N ARG A 457 10.91 -5.83 -2.25
CA ARG A 457 11.10 -4.40 -2.45
C ARG A 457 9.78 -3.64 -2.49
N GLU A 458 8.75 -4.22 -3.10
CA GLU A 458 7.39 -3.68 -3.13
C GLU A 458 6.79 -3.59 -1.71
N GLU A 459 6.99 -4.60 -0.87
CA GLU A 459 6.57 -4.58 0.55
C GLU A 459 7.31 -3.50 1.35
N LEU A 460 8.63 -3.35 1.17
CA LEU A 460 9.43 -2.29 1.80
C LEU A 460 9.01 -0.90 1.32
N LEU A 461 8.82 -0.72 0.00
CA LEU A 461 8.35 0.53 -0.59
C LEU A 461 6.97 0.91 -0.03
N SER A 462 6.03 -0.04 -0.01
CA SER A 462 4.68 0.17 0.55
C SER A 462 4.74 0.63 2.01
N PHE A 463 5.67 0.08 2.80
CA PHE A 463 5.90 0.56 4.16
C PHE A 463 6.43 1.99 4.19
N LEU A 464 7.50 2.30 3.46
CA LEU A 464 8.10 3.65 3.43
C LEU A 464 7.09 4.72 2.97
N LEU A 465 6.25 4.39 1.98
CA LEU A 465 5.15 5.24 1.50
C LEU A 465 4.06 5.44 2.56
N SER A 466 3.67 4.39 3.28
CA SER A 466 2.63 4.48 4.32
C SER A 466 3.04 5.35 5.52
N LEU A 467 4.33 5.64 5.74
CA LEU A 467 4.78 6.61 6.75
C LEU A 467 4.25 8.03 6.48
N LYS A 468 4.06 8.41 5.22
CA LYS A 468 3.40 9.66 4.81
C LYS A 468 1.93 9.48 4.40
N GLY A 469 1.41 8.25 4.44
CA GLY A 469 0.02 7.94 4.08
C GLY A 469 -0.22 7.73 2.57
N TYR A 470 0.84 7.56 1.77
CA TYR A 470 0.70 7.29 0.34
C TYR A 470 0.43 5.81 0.07
N GLU A 471 -0.45 5.55 -0.90
CA GLU A 471 -0.88 4.20 -1.26
C GLU A 471 0.11 3.47 -2.20
N ASN A 472 0.78 4.22 -3.08
CA ASN A 472 1.70 3.71 -4.10
C ASN A 472 2.66 4.81 -4.58
N VAL A 473 3.67 4.45 -5.39
CA VAL A 473 4.68 5.41 -5.89
C VAL A 473 4.09 6.52 -6.75
N HIS A 474 3.02 6.23 -7.51
CA HIS A 474 2.35 7.22 -8.34
C HIS A 474 1.60 8.26 -7.46
N HIS A 475 0.98 7.84 -6.35
CA HIS A 475 0.41 8.74 -5.34
C HIS A 475 1.51 9.64 -4.75
N PHE A 476 2.64 9.07 -4.32
CA PHE A 476 3.78 9.85 -3.82
C PHE A 476 4.27 10.90 -4.84
N LEU A 477 4.51 10.50 -6.09
CA LEU A 477 5.03 11.40 -7.12
C LEU A 477 4.03 12.49 -7.52
N ALA A 478 2.72 12.22 -7.45
CA ALA A 478 1.71 13.25 -7.65
C ALA A 478 1.73 14.34 -6.56
N LYS A 479 1.91 13.94 -5.29
CA LYS A 479 1.78 14.84 -4.13
C LYS A 479 3.06 15.57 -3.75
N GLU A 480 4.22 14.95 -3.92
CA GLU A 480 5.51 15.53 -3.52
C GLU A 480 6.07 16.43 -4.61
N ASP A 481 6.50 17.65 -4.26
CA ASP A 481 6.97 18.67 -5.21
C ASP A 481 8.48 18.64 -5.47
N ARG A 482 9.20 17.70 -4.86
CA ARG A 482 10.66 17.58 -4.97
C ARG A 482 11.05 16.17 -5.41
N TYR A 483 11.78 16.07 -6.52
CA TYR A 483 12.20 14.82 -7.13
C TYR A 483 13.72 14.74 -7.23
N PHE A 484 14.30 13.60 -6.85
CA PHE A 484 15.69 13.25 -7.13
C PHE A 484 15.71 12.25 -8.28
N VAL A 485 16.38 12.59 -9.38
CA VAL A 485 16.15 11.92 -10.66
C VAL A 485 17.49 11.64 -11.38
N PRO A 486 17.76 10.40 -11.83
CA PRO A 486 18.89 10.13 -12.70
C PRO A 486 18.59 10.64 -14.12
N VAL A 487 19.56 11.29 -14.75
CA VAL A 487 19.41 11.80 -16.13
C VAL A 487 19.72 10.67 -17.11
N LEU A 488 18.74 10.34 -17.95
CA LEU A 488 18.89 9.34 -19.01
C LEU A 488 19.72 9.94 -20.15
N THR A 489 20.96 9.46 -20.30
CA THR A 489 21.89 10.00 -21.31
C THR A 489 22.70 8.91 -22.00
N LYS A 490 23.11 9.20 -23.25
CA LYS A 490 23.90 8.31 -24.11
C LYS A 490 25.36 8.76 -24.10
N ARG A 491 26.30 7.81 -24.18
CA ARG A 491 27.76 8.05 -24.14
C ARG A 491 28.26 9.11 -25.13
N VAL A 492 27.56 9.29 -26.26
CA VAL A 492 27.84 10.33 -27.27
C VAL A 492 27.81 11.75 -26.68
N TYR A 493 26.99 12.00 -25.65
CA TYR A 493 26.86 13.32 -25.01
C TYR A 493 27.83 13.54 -23.84
N ARG A 494 28.77 12.61 -23.57
CA ARG A 494 29.75 12.73 -22.47
C ARG A 494 30.55 14.03 -22.54
N SER A 495 30.95 14.48 -23.74
CA SER A 495 31.69 15.73 -23.93
C SER A 495 30.90 16.98 -23.53
N ASN A 496 29.56 16.95 -23.63
CA ASN A 496 28.71 18.05 -23.17
C ASN A 496 28.69 18.10 -21.63
N TRP A 497 28.59 16.94 -20.97
CA TRP A 497 28.70 16.82 -19.50
C TRP A 497 30.06 17.28 -18.98
N GLU A 498 31.16 16.85 -19.60
CA GLU A 498 32.51 17.29 -19.21
C GLU A 498 32.70 18.81 -19.32
N ARG A 499 32.08 19.46 -20.33
CA ARG A 499 32.05 20.93 -20.43
C ARG A 499 31.26 21.57 -19.28
N VAL A 500 30.05 21.08 -19.01
CA VAL A 500 29.19 21.59 -17.93
C VAL A 500 29.90 21.53 -16.59
N ILE A 501 30.51 20.38 -16.26
CA ILE A 501 31.20 20.17 -14.98
C ILE A 501 32.46 21.04 -14.87
N ARG A 502 33.32 21.08 -15.91
CA ARG A 502 34.56 21.89 -15.89
C ARG A 502 34.28 23.39 -15.81
N ASN A 503 33.25 23.86 -16.51
CA ASN A 503 32.91 25.27 -16.60
C ASN A 503 31.90 25.71 -15.52
N LYS A 504 31.39 24.79 -14.71
CA LYS A 504 30.28 24.99 -13.74
C LYS A 504 29.07 25.68 -14.38
N GLN A 505 28.67 25.22 -15.57
CA GLN A 505 27.49 25.75 -16.26
C GLN A 505 26.21 25.33 -15.55
N GLU A 506 25.22 26.22 -15.52
CA GLU A 506 23.88 25.87 -15.06
C GLU A 506 23.20 24.88 -16.02
N VAL A 507 22.37 24.00 -15.46
CA VAL A 507 21.53 23.06 -16.22
C VAL A 507 20.09 23.57 -16.27
N VAL A 508 19.51 23.59 -17.47
CA VAL A 508 18.15 24.05 -17.73
C VAL A 508 17.31 22.85 -18.14
N LEU A 509 16.13 22.72 -17.52
CA LEU A 509 15.14 21.72 -17.89
C LEU A 509 14.12 22.34 -18.84
N LYS A 510 13.79 21.65 -19.94
CA LYS A 510 12.90 22.15 -20.98
C LYS A 510 11.93 21.06 -21.46
N ALA A 511 10.66 21.41 -21.59
CA ALA A 511 9.64 20.52 -22.15
C ALA A 511 9.74 20.42 -23.69
N GLU A 512 9.48 19.24 -24.24
CA GLU A 512 9.30 18.99 -25.67
C GLU A 512 7.85 18.57 -25.99
N PRO A 513 6.86 19.50 -25.93
CA PRO A 513 5.44 19.16 -26.12
C PRO A 513 5.10 18.70 -27.54
N LEU A 514 6.02 18.89 -28.50
CA LEU A 514 5.90 18.44 -29.90
C LEU A 514 6.67 17.14 -30.19
N ASN A 515 7.22 16.47 -29.17
CA ASN A 515 7.91 15.20 -29.34
C ASN A 515 6.90 14.11 -29.76
N PRO A 516 7.10 13.43 -30.92
CA PRO A 516 6.14 12.47 -31.46
C PRO A 516 6.12 11.14 -30.70
N GLU A 517 7.12 10.85 -29.86
CA GLU A 517 7.18 9.63 -29.05
C GLU A 517 6.40 9.79 -27.74
N SER A 518 6.54 10.93 -27.05
CA SER A 518 5.82 11.24 -25.81
C SER A 518 5.71 12.76 -25.58
N PRO A 519 4.50 13.33 -25.46
CA PRO A 519 4.28 14.77 -25.32
C PRO A 519 4.63 15.32 -23.93
N VAL A 520 5.04 14.45 -23.00
CA VAL A 520 5.52 14.80 -21.65
C VAL A 520 7.04 14.71 -21.55
N THR A 521 7.78 14.62 -22.65
CA THR A 521 9.26 14.55 -22.61
C THR A 521 9.87 15.85 -22.07
N TYR A 522 10.72 15.74 -21.05
CA TYR A 522 11.61 16.82 -20.61
C TYR A 522 13.06 16.49 -20.92
N ILE A 523 13.74 17.44 -21.55
CA ILE A 523 15.16 17.40 -21.86
C ILE A 523 15.94 18.27 -20.87
N LEU A 524 17.17 17.86 -20.58
CA LEU A 524 18.13 18.66 -19.85
C LEU A 524 19.15 19.24 -20.84
N GLN A 525 19.38 20.55 -20.77
CA GLN A 525 20.35 21.28 -21.58
C GLN A 525 21.31 22.06 -20.68
N SER A 526 22.51 22.41 -21.17
CA SER A 526 23.31 23.45 -20.52
C SER A 526 22.72 24.84 -20.79
N SER A 527 23.17 25.86 -20.05
CA SER A 527 22.84 27.27 -20.31
C SER A 527 23.16 27.75 -21.74
N GLU A 528 24.06 27.07 -22.45
CA GLU A 528 24.42 27.32 -23.86
C GLU A 528 23.52 26.55 -24.87
N GLY A 529 22.54 25.77 -24.39
CA GLY A 529 21.62 24.98 -25.22
C GLY A 529 22.12 23.59 -25.65
N HIS A 530 23.30 23.16 -25.20
CA HIS A 530 23.82 21.82 -25.49
C HIS A 530 22.97 20.74 -24.80
N PHE A 531 22.51 19.72 -25.53
CA PHE A 531 21.74 18.61 -24.98
C PHE A 531 22.59 17.71 -24.05
N LEU A 532 22.04 17.39 -22.87
CA LEU A 532 22.69 16.58 -21.84
C LEU A 532 22.00 15.22 -21.62
N GLY A 533 20.67 15.16 -21.75
CA GLY A 533 19.89 13.93 -21.57
C GLY A 533 18.40 14.22 -21.39
N THR A 534 17.63 13.21 -20.98
CA THR A 534 16.19 13.33 -20.67
C THR A 534 15.87 12.87 -19.25
N LEU A 535 14.72 13.29 -18.72
CA LEU A 535 14.19 12.72 -17.48
C LEU A 535 13.34 11.45 -17.75
N PRO A 536 13.30 10.48 -16.82
CA PRO A 536 12.44 9.31 -16.90
C PRO A 536 10.96 9.71 -17.04
N GLU A 537 10.29 9.15 -18.04
CA GLU A 537 8.91 9.49 -18.44
C GLU A 537 7.90 9.59 -17.29
N ILE A 538 7.99 8.70 -16.30
CA ILE A 538 7.10 8.71 -15.12
C ILE A 538 7.20 10.03 -14.34
N VAL A 539 8.42 10.55 -14.14
CA VAL A 539 8.63 11.83 -13.44
C VAL A 539 8.23 12.99 -14.34
N SER A 540 8.59 12.90 -15.62
CA SER A 540 8.29 13.89 -16.65
C SER A 540 6.77 14.14 -16.79
N HIS A 541 5.92 13.11 -16.68
CA HIS A 541 4.46 13.25 -16.64
C HIS A 541 3.97 14.08 -15.45
N TYR A 542 4.51 13.84 -14.25
CA TYR A 542 4.12 14.62 -13.06
C TYR A 542 4.64 16.05 -13.09
N ILE A 543 5.84 16.29 -13.61
CA ILE A 543 6.34 17.66 -13.85
C ILE A 543 5.41 18.36 -14.84
N CYS A 544 5.02 17.71 -15.94
CA CYS A 544 4.09 18.27 -16.94
C CYS A 544 2.72 18.64 -16.33
N ALA A 545 2.17 17.77 -15.48
CA ALA A 545 0.92 18.02 -14.77
C ALA A 545 1.03 19.21 -13.80
N LYS A 546 2.16 19.34 -13.09
CA LYS A 546 2.41 20.46 -12.15
C LYS A 546 2.61 21.78 -12.87
N GLU A 547 3.38 21.80 -13.95
CA GLU A 547 3.53 22.98 -14.81
C GLU A 547 2.18 23.38 -15.44
N SER A 548 1.39 22.40 -15.90
CA SER A 548 0.04 22.61 -16.43
C SER A 548 -1.00 23.07 -15.40
N SER A 549 -0.72 22.95 -14.10
CA SER A 549 -1.52 23.55 -13.01
C SER A 549 -0.95 24.88 -12.49
N GLY A 550 0.07 25.43 -13.17
CA GLY A 550 0.64 26.76 -12.90
C GLY A 550 1.85 26.78 -11.98
N LYS A 551 2.42 25.63 -11.61
CA LYS A 551 3.66 25.58 -10.82
C LYS A 551 4.88 25.95 -11.66
N LYS A 552 5.85 26.61 -11.04
CA LYS A 552 7.15 26.89 -11.67
C LYS A 552 8.10 25.71 -11.46
N VAL A 553 8.69 25.20 -12.53
CA VAL A 553 9.69 24.13 -12.46
C VAL A 553 11.09 24.73 -12.31
N GLU A 554 11.84 24.29 -11.30
CA GLU A 554 13.27 24.55 -11.15
C GLU A 554 14.05 23.24 -11.18
N CYS A 555 15.20 23.25 -11.86
CA CYS A 555 16.12 22.11 -11.94
C CYS A 555 17.49 22.54 -11.43
N ARG A 556 18.14 21.71 -10.63
CA ARG A 556 19.47 21.97 -10.06
C ARG A 556 20.32 20.69 -10.09
N GLU A 557 21.63 20.86 -10.06
CA GLU A 557 22.55 19.74 -9.81
C GLU A 557 22.23 19.09 -8.46
N LEU A 558 22.15 17.76 -8.44
CA LEU A 558 22.14 16.97 -7.21
C LEU A 558 23.46 16.21 -7.04
N TYR A 559 24.00 15.66 -8.13
CA TYR A 559 25.33 15.03 -8.19
C TYR A 559 25.76 14.83 -9.65
N PHE A 560 26.92 15.36 -10.05
CA PHE A 560 27.57 15.04 -11.32
C PHE A 560 28.95 14.39 -11.10
N ASP A 561 29.14 13.19 -11.66
CA ASP A 561 30.45 12.51 -11.64
C ASP A 561 31.39 13.07 -12.74
N PRO A 562 32.57 13.60 -12.39
CA PRO A 562 33.54 14.11 -13.36
C PRO A 562 34.34 13.01 -14.08
N ASP A 563 34.49 11.83 -13.48
CA ASP A 563 35.50 10.84 -13.85
C ASP A 563 34.88 9.63 -14.59
N VAL A 564 33.68 9.22 -14.18
CA VAL A 564 32.99 8.02 -14.68
C VAL A 564 31.72 8.38 -15.44
N PHE A 565 31.65 8.03 -16.74
CA PHE A 565 30.39 8.02 -17.48
C PHE A 565 29.67 6.67 -17.31
N SER A 566 28.50 6.69 -16.68
CA SER A 566 27.59 5.56 -16.50
C SER A 566 26.13 6.01 -16.58
N GLU A 567 25.19 5.07 -16.69
CA GLU A 567 23.75 5.35 -16.71
C GLU A 567 23.22 6.03 -15.42
N ASN A 568 24.02 6.09 -14.35
CA ASN A 568 23.65 6.70 -13.06
C ASN A 568 24.63 7.81 -12.62
N SER A 569 25.48 8.32 -13.51
CA SER A 569 26.53 9.30 -13.17
C SER A 569 26.03 10.73 -12.96
N TYR A 570 24.84 11.05 -13.45
CA TYR A 570 24.30 12.40 -13.42
C TYR A 570 22.91 12.40 -12.81
N TRP A 571 22.76 13.13 -11.71
CA TRP A 571 21.51 13.28 -10.98
C TRP A 571 21.16 14.75 -10.84
N VAL A 572 19.88 15.04 -11.04
CA VAL A 572 19.31 16.36 -10.84
C VAL A 572 18.24 16.34 -9.76
N GLU A 573 18.11 17.48 -9.10
CA GLU A 573 16.99 17.78 -8.24
C GLU A 573 16.00 18.67 -9.01
N VAL A 574 14.74 18.22 -9.10
CA VAL A 574 13.66 19.01 -9.68
C VAL A 574 12.70 19.45 -8.58
N ARG A 575 12.37 20.74 -8.54
CA ARG A 575 11.36 21.34 -7.66
C ARG A 575 10.20 21.91 -8.47
N CYS A 576 8.98 21.68 -8.04
CA CYS A 576 7.76 22.30 -8.58
C CYS A 576 7.19 23.28 -7.55
N LEU A 577 7.50 24.56 -7.72
CA LEU A 577 7.14 25.65 -6.80
C LEU A 577 5.71 26.15 -7.06
#